data_AF-A0A9D6LV46-F1
#
_entry.id   AF-A0A9D6LV46-F1
#
_cell.length_a   1.000
_cell.length_b   1.000
_cell.length_c   1.000
_cell.angle_alpha   90.00
_cell.angle_beta   90.00
_cell.angle_gamma   90.00
#
_symmetry.space_group_name_H-M   'P 1'
#
loop_
_entity.id
_entity.type
_entity.pdbx_description
1 polymer ?
#
loop_
_entity_poly.entity_id
_entity_poly.type
_entity_poly.pdbx_seq_one_letter_code
_entity_poly.pdbx_strand_id
1 'polypeptide(L)' 'MDPHCEHTRTKIIARDANVDYVECLDCRKVFEAEDLEPLATEAEEGQETEA' A
#
# COMPACT_ATOMS: atom_id res chain seq x y z
N MET A 1 17.66 -8.25 10.95
CA MET A 1 16.25 -8.16 10.51
C MET A 1 15.44 -7.72 11.71
N ASP A 2 14.95 -6.49 11.74
CA ASP A 2 14.05 -6.03 12.79
C ASP A 2 12.65 -6.62 12.53
N PRO A 3 12.14 -7.49 13.41
CA PRO A 3 10.97 -8.33 13.15
C PRO A 3 9.61 -7.60 13.32
N HIS A 4 9.60 -6.26 13.40
CA HIS A 4 8.41 -5.51 13.80
C HIS A 4 8.26 -4.19 13.04
N CYS A 5 8.48 -4.20 11.73
CA CYS A 5 8.03 -3.09 10.89
C CYS A 5 6.81 -3.55 10.11
N GLU A 6 5.63 -3.13 10.56
CA GLU A 6 4.34 -3.40 9.92
C GLU A 6 4.12 -2.56 8.65
N HIS A 7 5.07 -1.66 8.33
CA HIS A 7 4.99 -0.71 7.23
C HIS A 7 3.65 0.05 7.17
N THR A 8 3.01 0.26 8.32
CA THR A 8 1.76 1.01 8.47
C THR A 8 1.94 2.51 8.20
N ARG A 9 3.18 3.01 8.35
CA ARG A 9 3.54 4.41 8.11
C ARG A 9 4.53 4.51 6.95
N THR A 10 4.00 4.58 5.73
CA THR A 10 4.76 4.83 4.50
C THR A 10 4.45 6.21 3.94
N LYS A 11 5.38 6.77 3.17
CA LYS A 11 5.18 7.99 2.38
C LYS A 11 5.76 7.80 0.98
N ILE A 12 5.16 8.42 -0.02
CA ILE A 12 5.72 8.46 -1.37
C ILE A 12 6.88 9.46 -1.38
N ILE A 13 8.05 9.02 -1.82
CA ILE A 13 9.26 9.85 -1.93
C ILE A 13 9.59 10.23 -3.37
N ALA A 14 9.13 9.44 -4.35
CA ALA A 14 9.30 9.73 -5.77
C ALA A 14 8.22 9.02 -6.59
N ARG A 15 7.89 9.60 -7.75
CA ARG A 15 6.99 9.02 -8.75
C ARG A 15 7.68 9.11 -10.10
N ASP A 16 7.90 7.98 -10.77
CA ASP A 16 8.59 7.90 -12.06
C ASP A 16 7.77 7.08 -13.05
N ALA A 17 7.39 7.69 -14.18
CA ALA A 17 6.56 7.11 -15.24
C ALA A 17 5.22 6.47 -14.76
N ASN A 18 5.26 5.32 -14.10
CA ASN A 18 4.12 4.63 -13.48
C ASN A 18 4.46 3.97 -12.12
N VAL A 19 5.68 4.18 -11.64
CA VAL A 19 6.22 3.60 -10.41
C VAL A 19 6.13 4.61 -9.29
N ASP A 20 5.55 4.20 -8.17
CA ASP A 20 5.57 4.95 -6.93
C ASP A 20 6.59 4.38 -5.96
N TYR A 21 7.60 5.18 -5.62
CA TYR A 21 8.58 4.82 -4.62
C TYR A 21 8.09 5.26 -3.25
N VAL A 22 7.84 4.29 -2.37
CA VAL A 22 7.38 4.51 -0.99
C VAL A 22 8.46 4.18 0.02
N GLU A 23 8.76 5.13 0.91
CA GLU A 23 9.66 4.95 2.06
C GLU A 23 8.84 4.71 3.32
N CYS A 24 9.18 3.68 4.08
CA CYS A 24 8.65 3.50 5.43
C CYS A 24 9.36 4.42 6.42
N LEU A 25 8.59 5.18 7.19
CA LEU A 25 9.13 6.13 8.17
C LEU A 25 9.77 5.46 9.39
N ASP A 26 9.42 4.21 9.66
CA ASP A 26 9.91 3.47 10.82
C ASP A 26 11.21 2.69 10.53
N CYS A 27 11.26 1.95 9.42
CA CYS A 27 12.46 1.16 9.06
C CYS A 27 13.33 1.79 7.97
N ARG A 28 12.87 2.89 7.36
CA ARG A 28 13.55 3.58 6.23
C ARG A 28 13.86 2.69 5.03
N LYS A 29 13.12 1.60 4.87
CA LYS A 29 13.15 0.81 3.64
C LYS A 29 12.30 1.48 2.58
N VAL A 30 12.80 1.44 1.34
CA VAL A 30 12.13 1.95 0.15
C VAL A 30 11.65 0.77 -0.68
N PHE A 31 10.42 0.85 -1.16
CA PHE A 31 9.80 -0.18 -1.99
C PHE A 31 9.06 0.46 -3.16
N GLU A 32 8.87 -0.33 -4.21
CA GLU A 32 8.11 0.04 -5.41
C GLU A 32 6.65 -0.38 -5.20
N ALA A 33 5.73 0.58 -5.25
CA ALA A 33 4.31 0.33 -5.01
C ALA A 33 3.62 -0.35 -6.20
N GLU A 34 4.33 -0.64 -7.30
CA GLU A 34 3.82 -1.45 -8.42
C GLU A 34 3.57 -2.92 -8.01
N ASP A 35 4.23 -3.41 -6.95
CA ASP A 35 4.05 -4.76 -6.40
C ASP A 35 3.05 -4.81 -5.24
N LEU A 36 2.65 -3.65 -4.70
CA LEU A 36 1.42 -3.56 -3.91
C LEU A 36 0.26 -3.51 -4.92
N GLU A 37 -0.09 -4.66 -5.49
CA GLU A 37 -1.50 -4.86 -5.81
C GLU A 37 -2.26 -4.45 -4.55
N PRO A 38 -3.12 -3.43 -4.59
CA PRO A 38 -3.97 -3.19 -3.45
C PRO A 38 -4.71 -4.51 -3.29
N LEU A 39 -4.37 -5.25 -2.23
CA LEU A 39 -5.33 -6.14 -1.60
C LEU A 39 -6.43 -5.19 -1.20
N ALA A 40 -7.31 -4.91 -2.17
CA ALA A 40 -8.58 -4.30 -1.97
C ALA A 40 -9.19 -5.20 -0.92
N THR A 41 -9.07 -4.75 0.33
CA THR A 41 -9.82 -5.30 1.42
C THR A 41 -11.24 -5.28 0.93
N GLU A 42 -11.76 -6.46 0.57
CA GLU A 42 -13.17 -6.69 0.27
C GLU A 42 -13.95 -6.41 1.56
N ALA A 43 -14.15 -5.13 1.81
CA ALA A 43 -15.12 -4.51 2.69
C ALA A 43 -15.45 -3.23 1.90
N GLU A 44 -16.65 -2.99 1.40
CA GLU A 44 -17.92 -3.06 2.09
C GLU A 44 -19.07 -3.28 1.08
N GLU A 45 -19.93 -4.25 1.41
CA GLU A 45 -21.41 -4.25 1.36
C GLU A 45 -22.18 -3.37 0.34
N GLY A 46 -23.13 -3.99 -0.36
CA GLY A 46 -24.37 -3.34 -0.79
C GLY A 46 -24.74 -3.49 -2.27
N GLN A 47 -25.41 -4.58 -2.65
CA GLN A 47 -26.34 -4.53 -3.78
C GLN A 47 -27.57 -5.40 -3.52
N GLU A 48 -28.52 -4.79 -2.81
CA GLU A 48 -29.94 -5.10 -2.95
C GLU A 48 -30.32 -5.02 -4.44
N THR A 49 -30.74 -6.13 -5.04
CA THR A 49 -31.39 -6.13 -6.34
C THR A 49 -32.79 -6.71 -6.18
N GLU A 50 -33.73 -5.81 -5.93
CA GLU A 50 -35.16 -6.03 -6.12
C GLU A 50 -35.50 -5.53 -7.53
N ALA A 51 -35.95 -6.43 -8.42
CA ALA A 51 -36.70 -6.12 -9.64
C ALA A 51 -37.38 -7.39 -10.18
#